data_AF-A0A6C1S6R7-F1
#
_entry.id   AF-A0A6C1S6R7-F1
#
_cell.length_a   1.000
_cell.length_b   1.000
_cell.length_c   1.000
_cell.angle_alpha   90.00
_cell.angle_beta   90.00
_cell.angle_gamma   90.00
#
_symmetry.space_group_name_H-M   'P 1'
#
loop_
_entity.id
_entity.type
_entity.pdbx_description
1 polymer ?
#
loop_
_entity_poly.entity_id
_entity_poly.type
_entity_poly.pdbx_seq_one_letter_code
_entity_poly.pdbx_strand_id
1 'polypeptide(L)'
;MFNYIKYAFKSLANNKVYTLINVGGLTLGLSVALALAMSIVGLAGLDRFHENQDSVYKLIHADDSTYGRWNDASSALLAPAVYEALPGVTDYCQYLWA
;
A
#
# COMPACT_ATOMS: atom_id res chain seq x y z
N MET A 1 13.04 -20.63 -38.81
CA MET A 1 12.83 -19.99 -37.49
C MET A 1 13.31 -20.88 -36.34
N PHE A 2 12.86 -22.13 -36.23
CA PHE A 2 13.25 -23.05 -35.13
C PHE A 2 14.77 -23.32 -34.97
N ASN A 3 15.54 -23.29 -36.06
CA ASN A 3 17.01 -23.44 -35.97
C ASN A 3 17.67 -22.32 -35.17
N TYR A 4 17.25 -21.06 -35.35
CA TYR A 4 17.84 -19.92 -34.63
C TYR A 4 17.60 -20.01 -33.12
N ILE A 5 16.40 -20.42 -32.71
CA ILE A 5 16.06 -20.65 -31.30
C ILE A 5 16.97 -21.75 -30.72
N LYS A 6 17.16 -22.86 -31.45
CA LYS A 6 18.05 -23.96 -31.04
C LYS A 6 19.51 -23.49 -30.89
N TYR A 7 20.01 -22.65 -31.80
CA TYR A 7 21.35 -22.08 -31.71
C TYR A 7 21.51 -21.11 -30.54
N ALA A 8 20.49 -20.28 -30.26
CA ALA A 8 20.50 -19.37 -29.11
C ALA A 8 20.58 -20.14 -27.78
N PHE A 9 19.74 -21.15 -27.58
CA PHE A 9 19.80 -22.00 -26.38
C PHE A 9 21.13 -22.75 -26.24
N LYS A 10 21.71 -23.23 -27.34
CA LYS A 10 23.02 -23.88 -27.34
C LYS A 10 24.15 -22.91 -26.97
N SER A 11 24.10 -21.67 -27.47
CA SER A 11 25.05 -20.61 -27.14
C SER A 11 24.96 -20.22 -25.66
N LEU A 12 23.73 -20.13 -25.14
CA LEU A 12 23.45 -19.81 -23.75
C LEU A 12 23.95 -20.91 -22.79
N ALA A 13 23.80 -22.18 -23.19
CA ALA A 13 24.29 -23.34 -22.42
C ALA A 13 25.82 -23.53 -22.47
N ASN A 14 26.48 -23.11 -23.55
CA ASN A 14 27.94 -23.15 -23.66
C ASN A 14 28.62 -22.05 -22.82
N ASN A 15 28.02 -20.86 -22.71
CA ASN A 15 28.58 -19.73 -21.96
C ASN A 15 27.98 -19.60 -20.55
N LYS A 16 28.14 -20.65 -19.73
CA LYS A 16 27.46 -20.80 -18.43
C LYS A 16 27.63 -19.63 -17.46
N VAL A 17 28.85 -19.11 -17.30
CA VAL A 17 29.13 -18.02 -16.35
C VAL A 17 28.46 -16.71 -16.77
N TYR A 18 28.60 -16.33 -18.04
CA TYR A 18 27.98 -15.13 -18.59
C TYR A 18 26.46 -15.21 -18.53
N THR A 19 25.89 -16.35 -18.93
CA THR A 19 24.46 -16.63 -18.84
C THR A 19 23.96 -16.54 -17.39
N LEU A 20 24.69 -17.13 -16.43
CA LEU A 20 24.28 -17.15 -15.03
C LEU A 20 24.17 -15.74 -14.45
N ILE A 21 25.15 -14.88 -14.73
CA ILE A 21 25.15 -13.49 -14.25
C ILE A 21 24.00 -12.70 -14.91
N ASN A 22 23.86 -12.81 -16.23
CA ASN A 22 22.86 -12.03 -16.97
C ASN A 22 21.43 -12.47 -16.66
N VAL A 23 21.16 -13.76 -16.73
CA VAL A 23 19.81 -14.31 -16.46
C VAL A 23 19.50 -14.26 -14.97
N GLY A 24 20.48 -14.55 -14.10
CA GLY A 24 20.30 -14.49 -12.65
C GLY A 24 20.00 -13.08 -12.15
N GLY A 25 20.79 -12.09 -12.60
CA GLY A 25 20.56 -10.69 -12.27
C GLY A 25 19.21 -10.18 -12.78
N LEU A 26 18.85 -10.52 -14.03
CA LEU A 26 17.55 -10.16 -14.60
C LEU A 26 16.39 -10.81 -13.82
N THR A 27 16.51 -12.09 -13.48
CA THR A 27 15.46 -12.84 -12.77
C THR A 27 15.25 -12.29 -11.36
N LEU A 28 16.34 -12.00 -10.64
CA LEU A 28 16.25 -11.39 -9.30
C LEU A 28 15.62 -10.00 -9.35
N GLY A 29 16.07 -9.14 -10.28
CA GLY A 29 15.50 -7.80 -10.43
C GLY A 29 14.01 -7.84 -10.76
N LEU A 30 13.60 -8.73 -11.67
CA LEU A 30 12.21 -8.89 -12.08
C LEU A 30 11.37 -9.50 -10.96
N SER A 31 11.92 -10.43 -10.17
CA SER A 31 11.24 -11.02 -9.01
C SER A 31 10.94 -9.97 -7.93
N VAL A 32 11.93 -9.14 -7.59
CA VAL A 32 11.77 -8.07 -6.59
C VAL A 32 10.78 -7.01 -7.11
N ALA A 33 10.89 -6.62 -8.38
CA ALA A 33 9.97 -5.65 -8.97
C ALA A 33 8.52 -6.15 -8.96
N LEU A 34 8.29 -7.42 -9.28
CA LEU A 34 6.96 -8.03 -9.21
C LEU A 34 6.43 -8.11 -7.77
N ALA A 35 7.26 -8.51 -6.80
CA ALA A 35 6.87 -8.57 -5.40
C ALA A 35 6.48 -7.18 -4.85
N LEU A 36 7.22 -6.14 -5.22
CA LEU A 36 6.90 -4.75 -4.87
C LEU A 36 5.61 -4.29 -5.55
N ALA A 37 5.44 -4.53 -6.85
CA ALA A 37 4.22 -4.18 -7.57
C ALA A 37 2.99 -4.84 -6.94
N MET A 38 3.08 -6.13 -6.62
CA MET A 38 2.00 -6.86 -5.94
C MET A 38 1.70 -6.28 -4.56
N SER A 39 2.73 -5.89 -3.80
CA SER A 39 2.57 -5.24 -2.51
C SER A 39 1.84 -3.90 -2.63
N ILE A 40 2.21 -3.06 -3.60
CA ILE A 40 1.56 -1.75 -3.84
C ILE A 40 0.09 -1.95 -4.24
N VAL A 41 -0.19 -2.88 -5.14
CA VAL A 41 -1.57 -3.20 -5.55
C VAL A 41 -2.39 -3.69 -4.35
N GLY A 42 -1.79 -4.52 -3.49
CA GLY A 42 -2.42 -4.95 -2.25
C GLY A 42 -2.74 -3.78 -1.31
N LEU A 43 -1.78 -2.89 -1.07
CA LEU A 43 -1.95 -1.70 -0.24
C LEU A 43 -3.00 -0.73 -0.81
N ALA A 44 -3.01 -0.51 -2.13
CA ALA A 44 -3.99 0.35 -2.80
C ALA A 44 -5.41 -0.24 -2.75
N GLY A 45 -5.53 -1.57 -2.64
CA GLY A 45 -6.81 -2.24 -2.38
C GLY A 45 -7.34 -1.99 -0.96
N LEU A 46 -6.46 -1.79 0.03
CA LEU A 46 -6.86 -1.58 1.43
C LEU A 46 -7.68 -0.30 1.63
N ASP A 47 -7.31 0.76 0.93
CA ASP A 47 -7.98 2.06 1.07
C ASP A 47 -9.43 2.01 0.54
N ARG A 48 -9.72 1.05 -0.34
CA ARG A 48 -10.98 0.97 -1.08
C ARG A 48 -12.05 0.07 -0.48
N PHE A 49 -11.89 -0.40 0.76
CA PHE A 49 -12.86 -1.31 1.39
C PHE A 49 -14.18 -0.66 1.83
N HIS A 50 -14.24 0.66 1.99
CA HIS A 50 -15.45 1.34 2.47
C HIS A 50 -16.32 1.76 1.28
N GLU A 51 -17.60 1.35 1.26
CA GLU A 51 -18.54 1.66 0.18
C GLU A 51 -18.81 3.18 0.04
N ASN A 52 -18.69 3.93 1.15
CA ASN A 52 -18.92 5.37 1.23
C ASN A 52 -17.62 6.16 1.54
N GLN A 53 -16.52 5.87 0.85
CA GLN A 53 -15.22 6.54 1.08
C GLN A 53 -15.29 8.07 1.08
N ASP A 54 -16.08 8.66 0.18
CA ASP A 54 -16.16 10.12 0.02
C ASP A 54 -16.84 10.85 1.20
N SER A 55 -17.61 10.13 2.03
CA SER A 55 -18.31 10.69 3.20
C SER A 55 -17.69 10.29 4.54
N VAL A 56 -16.56 9.59 4.53
CA VAL A 56 -15.85 9.20 5.76
C VAL A 56 -14.82 10.27 6.11
N TYR A 57 -14.98 10.88 7.28
CA TYR A 57 -14.08 11.91 7.79
C TYR A 57 -13.44 11.48 9.10
N LYS A 58 -12.17 11.86 9.30
CA LYS A 58 -11.44 11.64 10.55
C LYS A 58 -11.56 12.86 11.45
N LEU A 59 -11.93 12.66 12.72
CA LEU A 59 -11.88 13.73 13.72
C LEU A 59 -10.43 13.93 14.15
N ILE A 60 -9.91 15.12 13.91
CA ILE A 60 -8.54 15.53 14.24
C ILE A 60 -8.64 16.74 15.15
N HIS A 61 -7.88 16.75 16.25
CA HIS A 61 -7.76 17.95 17.08
C HIS A 61 -6.41 18.64 16.81
N ALA A 62 -6.44 19.96 16.79
CA ALA A 62 -5.25 20.79 16.72
C ALA A 62 -4.90 21.26 18.12
N ASP A 63 -3.68 21.00 18.56
CA ASP A 63 -3.17 21.46 19.85
C ASP A 63 -2.23 22.66 19.61
N ASP A 64 -2.70 23.87 19.91
CA ASP A 64 -1.89 25.11 19.78
C ASP A 64 -0.66 25.09 20.69
N SER A 65 -0.71 24.29 21.76
CA SER A 65 0.38 24.10 22.72
C SER A 65 1.61 23.39 22.12
N THR A 66 1.43 22.62 21.04
CA THR A 66 2.47 21.74 20.47
C THR A 66 2.74 22.09 19.01
N TYR A 67 3.01 23.36 18.71
CA TYR A 67 3.51 23.81 17.41
C TYR A 67 2.61 23.38 16.21
N GLY A 68 1.28 23.37 16.40
CA GLY A 68 0.33 23.05 15.34
C GLY A 68 0.39 21.58 14.88
N ARG A 69 0.74 20.65 15.77
CA ARG A 69 0.60 19.22 15.45
C ARG A 69 -0.87 18.84 15.39
N TRP A 70 -1.25 18.26 14.25
CA TRP A 70 -2.51 17.54 14.07
C TRP A 70 -2.41 16.20 14.78
N ASN A 71 -3.23 15.98 15.80
CA ASN A 71 -3.28 14.73 16.53
C ASN A 71 -4.57 13.99 16.17
N ASP A 72 -4.42 12.75 15.74
CA ASP A 72 -5.51 11.86 15.35
C ASP A 72 -5.99 10.96 16.49
N ALA A 73 -5.32 10.98 17.64
CA ALA A 73 -5.81 10.42 18.88
C ALA A 73 -6.71 11.46 19.58
N SER A 74 -8.02 11.24 19.58
CA SER A 74 -8.95 12.08 20.33
C SER A 74 -9.53 11.33 21.53
N SER A 75 -10.15 12.07 22.46
CA SER A 75 -10.90 11.48 23.55
C SER A 75 -12.03 10.62 23.01
N ALA A 76 -12.24 9.44 23.59
CA ALA A 76 -13.38 8.55 23.27
C ALA A 76 -14.75 9.24 23.49
N LEU A 77 -14.78 10.36 24.23
CA LEU A 77 -15.99 11.15 24.43
C LEU A 77 -16.28 12.14 23.29
N LEU A 78 -15.31 12.40 22.41
CA LEU A 78 -15.50 13.39 21.34
C LEU A 78 -16.49 12.92 20.28
N ALA A 79 -16.37 11.67 19.80
CA ALA A 79 -17.27 11.19 18.75
C ALA A 79 -18.76 11.19 19.17
N PRO A 80 -19.16 10.72 20.37
CA PRO A 80 -20.56 10.80 20.79
C PRO A 80 -21.02 12.26 20.96
N ALA A 81 -20.18 13.15 21.48
CA ALA A 81 -20.53 14.57 21.59
C ALA A 81 -20.73 15.25 20.22
N VAL A 82 -19.90 14.91 19.23
CA VAL A 82 -20.03 15.40 17.85
C VAL A 82 -21.30 14.87 17.20
N TYR A 83 -21.62 13.59 17.40
CA TYR A 83 -22.85 12.97 16.90
C TYR A 83 -24.11 13.63 17.46
N GLU A 84 -24.13 13.97 18.75
CA GLU A 84 -25.25 14.69 19.36
C GLU A 84 -25.35 16.16 18.90
N ALA A 85 -24.20 16.82 18.71
CA ALA A 85 -24.16 18.25 18.38
C ALA A 85 -24.39 18.56 16.89
N LEU A 86 -24.11 17.62 15.98
CA LEU A 86 -24.17 17.84 14.53
C LEU A 86 -25.16 16.87 13.84
N PRO A 87 -26.36 17.33 13.47
CA PRO A 87 -27.40 16.48 12.88
C PRO A 87 -27.09 15.98 11.47
N GLY A 88 -25.96 16.40 10.87
CA GLY A 88 -25.50 15.93 9.55
C GLY A 88 -24.62 14.67 9.61
N VAL A 89 -24.27 14.18 10.81
CA VAL A 89 -23.47 12.97 10.99
C VAL A 89 -24.40 11.77 11.08
N THR A 90 -24.33 10.86 10.11
CA THR A 90 -25.20 9.67 10.06
C THR A 90 -24.74 8.53 10.97
N ASP A 91 -23.43 8.37 11.16
CA ASP A 91 -22.86 7.32 11.99
C ASP A 91 -21.44 7.67 12.43
N TYR A 92 -20.92 7.02 13.48
CA TYR A 92 -19.54 7.17 13.94
C TYR A 92 -18.93 5.84 14.38
N CYS A 93 -17.63 5.70 14.17
CA CYS A 93 -16.85 4.56 14.66
C CYS A 93 -15.62 5.07 15.42
N GLN A 94 -15.22 4.35 16.47
CA GLN A 94 -13.99 4.59 17.21
C GLN A 94 -13.15 3.33 17.21
N TYR A 95 -11.85 3.49 17.02
CA TYR A 95 -10.88 2.43 17.23
C TYR A 95 -9.97 2.83 18.39
N LEU A 96 -9.96 2.03 19.46
CA LEU A 96 -8.90 2.11 20.46
C LEU A 96 -7.73 1.26 19.97
N TRP A 97 -6.55 1.87 19.88
CA TRP A 97 -5.32 1.08 19.87
C TRP A 97 -5.16 0.44 21.26
N ALA A 98 -5.17 -0.89 21.30
CA ALA A 98 -4.90 -1.66 22.51
C ALA A 98 -3.41 -1.66 22.85
#